data_AF-B3EL88-F1
#
_entry.id   AF-B3EL88-F1
#
_cell.length_a   1.000
_cell.length_b   1.000
_cell.length_c   1.000
_cell.angle_alpha   90.00
_cell.angle_beta   90.00
_cell.angle_gamma   90.00
#
_symmetry.space_group_name_H-M   'P 1'
#
loop_
_entity.id
_entity.type
_entity.pdbx_description
1 polymer ?
#
loop_
_entity_poly.entity_id
_entity_poly.type
_entity_poly.pdbx_seq_one_letter_code
_entity_poly.pdbx_strand_id
1 'polypeptide(L)'
;MTLSIEKHPCFNDASRHSFGRIHLPVAPKCNIQCNYCNRKFDCLNENRPGVTSRVLSPHQALHYLDQALELSPNIAVVGIAGPGDPFANPEETMTTLRLVREKYPEMLLCVASNGLNVLPYIEELAELKVSHVTLTINAIDPEIGAEIYAWVRHGKKVFRDVAGAELLLKNQLEALKKLKELGVTAKVNSIIIPGINDKHVVEVAKAVSELGADIFNGLSYYRTEETVFENIPEPHPELVLALQKEASNYLPQMQHCARCRADAVGIIGEENNDSIMKELIEAAKLPKNPSENRPFVAVASMEGVLINQHLGEADRFLIYALDEKSEKPLLVESRPAPPTGGGTMRWEAVSSMLLDCKALLVNGAGESPKKVLSDSGIEIYVLDGLIEEGVSGVFCGKDMSRMTRISQMHACKTSCSGTGGGCG
;
A
#
# COMPACT_ATOMS: atom_id res chain seq x y z
N MET A 1 26.05 0.35 11.94
CA MET A 1 25.38 1.48 12.62
C MET A 1 24.18 0.97 13.39
N THR A 2 24.09 1.38 14.66
CA THR A 2 23.00 1.07 15.59
C THR A 2 22.01 2.23 15.53
N LEU A 3 20.76 1.97 15.16
CA LEU A 3 19.74 3.02 15.03
C LEU A 3 19.31 3.53 16.40
N SER A 4 19.12 4.85 16.53
CA SER A 4 18.68 5.49 17.77
C SER A 4 17.16 5.42 17.90
N ILE A 5 16.66 4.32 18.47
CA ILE A 5 15.22 4.05 18.69
C ILE A 5 14.56 5.14 19.56
N GLU A 6 15.35 5.80 20.42
CA GLU A 6 14.95 6.94 21.26
C GLU A 6 14.25 8.07 20.50
N LYS A 7 14.52 8.23 19.19
CA LYS A 7 13.93 9.28 18.35
C LYS A 7 12.53 8.94 17.84
N HIS A 8 12.00 7.75 18.14
CA HIS A 8 10.71 7.32 17.60
C HIS A 8 9.52 7.94 18.37
N PRO A 9 8.75 8.88 17.78
CA PRO A 9 7.74 9.64 18.51
C PRO A 9 6.56 8.80 18.98
N CYS A 10 6.25 7.67 18.32
CA CYS A 10 5.20 6.74 18.75
C CYS A 10 5.62 5.76 19.87
N PHE A 11 6.92 5.58 20.13
CA PHE A 11 7.43 4.58 21.07
C PHE A 11 8.20 5.21 22.23
N ASN A 12 8.60 6.48 22.10
CA ASN A 12 9.22 7.26 23.15
C ASN A 12 8.47 8.59 23.35
N ASP A 13 7.69 8.70 24.44
CA ASP A 13 6.90 9.90 24.76
C ASP A 13 7.76 11.17 24.85
N ALA A 14 9.03 11.05 25.29
CA ALA A 14 9.95 12.18 25.39
C ALA A 14 10.31 12.78 24.00
N SER A 15 10.19 11.98 22.95
CA SER A 15 10.57 12.37 21.58
C SER A 15 9.40 12.94 20.77
N ARG A 16 8.15 12.75 21.24
CA ARG A 16 6.94 13.00 20.44
C ARG A 16 6.74 14.44 19.98
N HIS A 17 7.30 15.41 20.73
CA HIS A 17 7.22 16.85 20.45
C HIS A 17 8.44 17.40 19.70
N SER A 18 9.49 16.59 19.53
CA SER A 18 10.77 17.02 18.96
C SER A 18 11.03 16.39 17.59
N PHE A 19 10.60 15.14 17.41
CA PHE A 19 10.85 14.36 16.19
C PHE A 19 9.57 14.07 15.44
N GLY A 20 9.62 14.34 14.14
CA GLY A 20 8.52 14.08 13.23
C GLY A 20 8.51 12.65 12.72
N ARG A 21 7.35 12.24 12.22
CA ARG A 21 7.17 11.05 11.38
C ARG A 21 6.56 11.44 10.04
N ILE A 22 6.77 10.59 9.05
CA ILE A 22 6.09 10.67 7.75
C ILE A 22 5.57 9.29 7.38
N HIS A 23 4.32 9.22 6.94
CA HIS A 23 3.75 8.00 6.38
C HIS A 23 3.73 8.06 4.85
N LEU A 24 4.12 6.96 4.22
CA LEU A 24 4.18 6.81 2.77
C LEU A 24 3.00 5.95 2.30
N PRO A 25 1.98 6.53 1.63
CA PRO A 25 0.74 5.84 1.28
C PRO A 25 0.91 4.97 0.01
N VAL A 26 1.62 3.84 0.14
CA VAL A 26 1.96 2.93 -0.98
C VAL A 26 1.13 1.65 -1.01
N ALA A 27 0.25 1.44 -0.02
CA ALA A 27 -0.41 0.15 0.21
C ALA A 27 -1.94 0.22 0.07
N PRO A 28 -2.52 0.38 -1.13
CA PRO A 28 -3.97 0.62 -1.29
C PRO A 28 -4.86 -0.62 -1.07
N LYS A 29 -4.39 -1.83 -1.41
CA LYS A 29 -5.19 -3.06 -1.28
C LYS A 29 -5.24 -3.52 0.17
N CYS A 30 -6.24 -4.31 0.51
CA CYS A 30 -6.30 -5.00 1.79
C CYS A 30 -6.89 -6.41 1.59
N ASN A 31 -6.51 -7.33 2.48
CA ASN A 31 -6.77 -8.77 2.41
C ASN A 31 -7.77 -9.27 3.46
N ILE A 32 -8.31 -8.39 4.33
CA ILE A 32 -9.40 -8.70 5.28
C ILE A 32 -10.45 -7.60 5.27
N GLN A 33 -11.71 -7.89 5.57
CA GLN A 33 -12.73 -6.86 5.79
C GLN A 33 -13.17 -6.86 7.26
N CYS A 34 -12.80 -5.80 7.98
CA CYS A 34 -13.33 -5.55 9.31
C CYS A 34 -14.75 -4.97 9.21
N ASN A 35 -15.64 -5.35 10.11
CA ASN A 35 -17.03 -4.87 10.15
C ASN A 35 -17.16 -3.40 10.54
N TYR A 36 -16.11 -2.81 11.12
CA TYR A 36 -15.99 -1.37 11.38
C TYR A 36 -15.39 -0.56 10.21
N CYS A 37 -14.91 -1.20 9.13
CA CYS A 37 -14.12 -0.52 8.08
C CYS A 37 -14.95 -0.19 6.83
N ASN A 38 -14.84 1.06 6.35
CA ASN A 38 -15.32 1.49 5.03
C ASN A 38 -14.13 1.68 4.07
N ARG A 39 -14.11 0.94 2.97
CA ARG A 39 -13.00 0.91 1.98
C ARG A 39 -12.86 2.18 1.15
N LYS A 40 -13.81 3.11 1.25
CA LYS A 40 -13.68 4.46 0.68
C LYS A 40 -12.57 5.27 1.36
N PHE A 41 -12.16 4.87 2.57
CA PHE A 41 -11.21 5.57 3.43
C PHE A 41 -10.01 4.71 3.81
N ASP A 42 -8.98 5.35 4.33
CA ASP A 42 -7.77 4.75 4.87
C ASP A 42 -8.09 3.79 6.04
N CYS A 43 -7.22 2.81 6.25
CA CYS A 43 -7.40 1.71 7.18
C CYS A 43 -7.63 2.18 8.62
N LEU A 44 -8.80 1.88 9.19
CA LEU A 44 -9.15 2.33 10.54
C LEU A 44 -8.30 1.73 11.67
N ASN A 45 -7.50 0.69 11.39
CA ASN A 45 -6.60 0.11 12.38
C ASN A 45 -5.52 1.10 12.83
N GLU A 46 -5.04 1.94 11.92
CA GLU A 46 -4.01 2.96 12.22
C GLU A 46 -4.55 4.39 12.12
N ASN A 47 -5.60 4.59 11.32
CA ASN A 47 -6.07 5.90 10.90
C ASN A 47 -7.34 6.33 11.64
N ARG A 48 -7.54 7.64 11.75
CA ARG A 48 -8.83 8.23 12.12
C ARG A 48 -9.86 8.04 10.97
N PRO A 49 -11.17 7.94 11.27
CA PRO A 49 -12.20 7.78 10.25
C PRO A 49 -12.26 8.92 9.23
N GLY A 50 -12.73 8.61 8.02
CA GLY A 50 -13.03 9.60 6.98
C GLY A 50 -11.83 10.15 6.21
N VAL A 51 -10.63 9.57 6.39
CA VAL A 51 -9.40 10.04 5.73
C VAL A 51 -9.19 9.29 4.42
N THR A 52 -8.79 9.99 3.37
CA THR A 52 -8.37 9.38 2.10
C THR A 52 -6.99 9.91 1.72
N SER A 53 -5.99 9.04 1.70
CA SER A 53 -4.65 9.40 1.21
C SER A 53 -4.55 9.22 -0.30
N ARG A 54 -3.74 10.06 -0.95
CA ARG A 54 -3.30 9.82 -2.34
C ARG A 54 -2.36 8.61 -2.34
N VAL A 55 -2.57 7.68 -3.26
CA VAL A 55 -1.71 6.50 -3.38
C VAL A 55 -0.49 6.86 -4.21
N LEU A 56 0.70 6.52 -3.71
CA LEU A 56 1.98 6.69 -4.42
C LEU A 56 2.56 5.34 -4.83
N SER A 57 3.31 5.33 -5.93
CA SER A 57 4.28 4.27 -6.21
C SER A 57 5.52 4.41 -5.31
N PRO A 58 6.35 3.36 -5.17
CA PRO A 58 7.54 3.41 -4.31
C PRO A 58 8.51 4.56 -4.62
N HIS A 59 8.79 4.84 -5.89
CA HIS A 59 9.72 5.91 -6.25
C HIS A 59 9.08 7.31 -6.13
N GLN A 60 7.76 7.46 -6.40
CA GLN A 60 7.04 8.69 -6.05
C GLN A 60 7.07 8.93 -4.53
N ALA A 61 6.93 7.89 -3.71
CA ALA A 61 7.02 7.99 -2.26
C ALA A 61 8.42 8.39 -1.77
N LEU A 62 9.48 7.88 -2.41
CA LEU A 62 10.84 8.32 -2.14
C LEU A 62 11.04 9.80 -2.53
N HIS A 63 10.55 10.22 -3.69
CA HIS A 63 10.60 11.63 -4.10
C HIS A 63 9.85 12.54 -3.13
N TYR A 64 8.64 12.14 -2.71
CA TYR A 64 7.87 12.86 -1.69
C TYR A 64 8.63 12.97 -0.37
N LEU A 65 9.29 11.88 0.08
CA LEU A 65 10.14 11.91 1.26
C LEU A 65 11.27 12.93 1.15
N ASP A 66 11.94 13.01 -0.01
CA ASP A 66 13.00 13.99 -0.24
C ASP A 66 12.49 15.42 -0.01
N GLN A 67 11.37 15.78 -0.63
CA GLN A 67 10.76 17.11 -0.51
C GLN A 67 10.29 17.39 0.91
N ALA A 68 9.70 16.39 1.58
CA ALA A 68 9.25 16.54 2.96
C ALA A 68 10.42 16.76 3.94
N LEU A 69 11.58 16.13 3.71
CA LEU A 69 12.77 16.32 4.54
C LEU A 69 13.43 17.69 4.36
N GLU A 70 13.36 18.27 3.16
CA GLU A 70 13.78 19.65 2.92
C GLU A 70 12.92 20.65 3.71
N LEU A 71 11.60 20.42 3.77
CA LEU A 71 10.65 21.27 4.47
C LEU A 71 10.64 21.03 5.99
N SER A 72 10.89 19.79 6.44
CA SER A 72 10.84 19.38 7.85
C SER A 72 12.01 18.45 8.21
N PRO A 73 13.21 19.00 8.46
CA PRO A 73 14.41 18.20 8.73
C PRO A 73 14.38 17.39 10.03
N ASN A 74 13.41 17.63 10.91
CA ASN A 74 13.21 16.91 12.17
C ASN A 74 12.44 15.59 12.00
N ILE A 75 12.00 15.22 10.79
CA ILE A 75 11.43 13.91 10.52
C ILE A 75 12.51 12.84 10.75
N ALA A 76 12.26 11.93 11.70
CA ALA A 76 13.18 10.86 12.08
C ALA A 76 12.64 9.45 11.77
N VAL A 77 11.34 9.36 11.43
CA VAL A 77 10.66 8.09 11.20
C VAL A 77 9.91 8.10 9.89
N VAL A 78 10.09 7.05 9.10
CA VAL A 78 9.27 6.73 7.92
C VAL A 78 8.43 5.51 8.22
N GLY A 79 7.12 5.65 8.05
CA GLY A 79 6.13 4.60 8.27
C GLY A 79 5.35 4.21 7.01
N ILE A 80 4.92 2.96 6.93
CA ILE A 80 3.90 2.51 5.95
C ILE A 80 2.71 1.93 6.72
N ALA A 81 1.55 2.58 6.58
CA ALA A 81 0.36 2.28 7.40
C ALA A 81 -0.96 2.18 6.59
N GLY A 82 -0.91 2.26 5.26
CA GLY A 82 -2.11 2.18 4.42
C GLY A 82 -1.94 2.81 3.04
N PRO A 83 -3.04 3.14 2.34
CA PRO A 83 -4.45 3.19 2.81
C PRO A 83 -5.12 1.87 3.21
N GLY A 84 -4.66 0.73 2.71
CA GLY A 84 -5.13 -0.61 3.01
C GLY A 84 -4.23 -1.33 4.02
N ASP A 85 -3.77 -2.54 3.68
CA ASP A 85 -2.80 -3.29 4.47
C ASP A 85 -1.46 -3.41 3.70
N PRO A 86 -0.31 -3.06 4.31
CA PRO A 86 0.99 -3.17 3.64
C PRO A 86 1.29 -4.54 3.06
N PHE A 87 0.92 -5.64 3.73
CA PHE A 87 1.19 -7.00 3.24
C PHE A 87 0.05 -7.60 2.40
N ALA A 88 -0.95 -6.80 2.05
CA ALA A 88 -1.76 -6.99 0.84
C ALA A 88 -1.14 -6.33 -0.40
N ASN A 89 -0.10 -5.51 -0.22
CA ASN A 89 0.70 -4.83 -1.25
C ASN A 89 2.20 -5.03 -0.98
N PRO A 90 2.66 -6.30 -0.86
CA PRO A 90 4.00 -6.58 -0.35
C PRO A 90 5.10 -6.04 -1.27
N GLU A 91 4.90 -6.06 -2.60
CA GLU A 91 5.88 -5.55 -3.56
C GLU A 91 6.11 -4.05 -3.37
N GLU A 92 5.03 -3.27 -3.34
CA GLU A 92 5.10 -1.82 -3.17
C GLU A 92 5.67 -1.45 -1.78
N THR A 93 5.23 -2.16 -0.74
CA THR A 93 5.69 -1.95 0.64
C THR A 93 7.18 -2.23 0.78
N MET A 94 7.64 -3.42 0.40
CA MET A 94 9.05 -3.82 0.57
C MET A 94 9.97 -3.02 -0.33
N THR A 95 9.56 -2.72 -1.57
CA THR A 95 10.34 -1.84 -2.46
C THR A 95 10.52 -0.45 -1.85
N THR A 96 9.45 0.14 -1.28
CA THR A 96 9.55 1.44 -0.61
C THR A 96 10.51 1.40 0.58
N LEU A 97 10.43 0.37 1.43
CA LEU A 97 11.34 0.22 2.58
C LEU A 97 12.81 0.04 2.14
N ARG A 98 13.08 -0.74 1.09
CA ARG A 98 14.42 -0.91 0.52
C ARG A 98 14.98 0.43 0.03
N LEU A 99 14.21 1.16 -0.77
CA LEU A 99 14.59 2.47 -1.32
C LEU A 99 14.91 3.47 -0.21
N VAL A 100 14.06 3.56 0.81
CA VAL A 100 14.29 4.46 1.94
C VAL A 100 15.52 4.04 2.74
N ARG A 101 15.72 2.73 3.00
CA ARG A 101 16.89 2.25 3.72
C ARG A 101 18.19 2.53 2.97
N GLU A 102 18.19 2.36 1.64
CA GLU A 102 19.34 2.62 0.78
C GLU A 102 19.74 4.10 0.81
N LYS A 103 18.76 5.00 0.64
CA LYS A 103 19.01 6.45 0.58
C LYS A 103 19.20 7.10 1.94
N TYR A 104 18.45 6.66 2.94
CA TYR A 104 18.39 7.22 4.29
C TYR A 104 18.70 6.15 5.36
N PRO A 105 19.97 5.69 5.44
CA PRO A 105 20.36 4.57 6.31
C PRO A 105 20.16 4.83 7.80
N GLU A 106 20.05 6.10 8.23
CA GLU A 106 19.81 6.51 9.62
C GLU A 106 18.33 6.61 9.99
N MET A 107 17.43 6.57 8.99
CA MET A 107 15.99 6.72 9.21
C MET A 107 15.46 5.51 9.99
N LEU A 108 14.60 5.77 10.97
CA LEU A 108 13.82 4.71 11.62
C LEU A 108 12.69 4.31 10.68
N LEU A 109 12.60 3.01 10.39
CA LEU A 109 11.52 2.46 9.57
C LEU A 109 10.50 1.78 10.48
N CYS A 110 9.22 1.96 10.17
CA CYS A 110 8.13 1.21 10.79
C CYS A 110 7.06 0.81 9.77
N VAL A 111 6.34 -0.26 10.08
CA VAL A 111 5.20 -0.73 9.28
C VAL A 111 4.08 -1.22 10.19
N ALA A 112 2.84 -0.98 9.77
CA ALA A 112 1.67 -1.42 10.52
C ALA A 112 0.77 -2.32 9.65
N SER A 113 0.38 -3.47 10.15
CA SER A 113 -0.38 -4.47 9.41
C SER A 113 -1.47 -5.12 10.24
N ASN A 114 -2.49 -5.65 9.58
CA ASN A 114 -3.43 -6.57 10.20
C ASN A 114 -2.82 -7.93 10.55
N GLY A 115 -1.61 -8.25 10.07
CA GLY A 115 -0.85 -9.44 10.44
C GLY A 115 -1.14 -10.71 9.64
N LEU A 116 -2.10 -10.70 8.69
CA LEU A 116 -2.42 -11.91 7.92
C LEU A 116 -1.24 -12.41 7.07
N ASN A 117 -0.54 -11.50 6.39
CA ASN A 117 0.42 -11.83 5.33
C ASN A 117 1.85 -11.33 5.61
N VAL A 118 2.14 -10.81 6.81
CA VAL A 118 3.46 -10.25 7.13
C VAL A 118 4.53 -11.32 7.31
N LEU A 119 4.14 -12.53 7.75
CA LEU A 119 5.05 -13.60 8.17
C LEU A 119 6.20 -13.90 7.17
N PRO A 120 5.96 -14.04 5.85
CA PRO A 120 7.02 -14.32 4.88
C PRO A 120 8.06 -13.21 4.71
N TYR A 121 7.77 -11.99 5.18
CA TYR A 121 8.61 -10.81 4.99
C TYR A 121 9.35 -10.41 6.26
N ILE A 122 9.09 -11.05 7.41
CA ILE A 122 9.67 -10.64 8.70
C ILE A 122 11.20 -10.70 8.72
N GLU A 123 11.79 -11.70 8.06
CA GLU A 123 13.25 -11.82 7.95
C GLU A 123 13.85 -10.63 7.20
N GLU A 124 13.26 -10.27 6.05
CA GLU A 124 13.69 -9.11 5.29
C GLU A 124 13.42 -7.79 6.02
N LEU A 125 12.31 -7.66 6.75
CA LEU A 125 12.06 -6.48 7.61
C LEU A 125 13.19 -6.32 8.65
N ALA A 126 13.64 -7.41 9.26
CA ALA A 126 14.76 -7.39 10.21
C ALA A 126 16.09 -7.02 9.52
N GLU A 127 16.37 -7.56 8.33
CA GLU A 127 17.55 -7.21 7.52
C GLU A 127 17.57 -5.72 7.15
N LEU A 128 16.41 -5.17 6.77
CA LEU A 128 16.20 -3.74 6.51
C LEU A 128 16.21 -2.89 7.79
N LYS A 129 16.41 -3.50 8.96
CA LYS A 129 16.39 -2.85 10.28
C LYS A 129 15.11 -2.03 10.47
N VAL A 130 13.98 -2.60 10.07
CA VAL A 130 12.67 -2.06 10.44
C VAL A 130 12.59 -2.13 11.96
N SER A 131 12.55 -0.95 12.56
CA SER A 131 12.68 -0.79 14.00
C SER A 131 11.43 -1.27 14.74
N HIS A 132 10.26 -1.01 14.16
CA HIS A 132 8.99 -1.29 14.79
C HIS A 132 8.00 -1.87 13.79
N VAL A 133 7.32 -2.95 14.18
CA VAL A 133 6.20 -3.52 13.46
C VAL A 133 4.97 -3.47 14.35
N THR A 134 3.89 -2.89 13.84
CA THR A 134 2.59 -2.90 14.53
C THR A 134 1.70 -3.97 13.93
N LEU A 135 1.15 -4.85 14.77
CA LEU A 135 0.12 -5.82 14.40
C LEU A 135 -1.21 -5.41 15.02
N THR A 136 -2.29 -5.42 14.24
CA THR A 136 -3.64 -5.23 14.80
C THR A 136 -4.27 -6.57 15.12
N ILE A 137 -4.45 -6.86 16.41
CA ILE A 137 -5.02 -8.11 16.93
C ILE A 137 -6.19 -7.72 17.85
N ASN A 138 -7.43 -7.93 17.39
CA ASN A 138 -8.62 -7.50 18.14
C ASN A 138 -9.26 -8.60 18.98
N ALA A 139 -8.88 -9.86 18.76
CA ALA A 139 -9.43 -11.02 19.46
C ALA A 139 -8.37 -12.13 19.57
N ILE A 140 -8.46 -12.94 20.63
CA ILE A 140 -7.71 -14.21 20.82
C ILE A 140 -8.66 -15.43 20.81
N ASP A 141 -9.97 -15.17 20.82
CA ASP A 141 -11.03 -16.14 20.60
C ASP A 141 -11.55 -15.98 19.15
N PRO A 142 -11.50 -17.04 18.32
CA PRO A 142 -12.02 -17.01 16.96
C PRO A 142 -13.52 -16.69 16.84
N GLU A 143 -14.34 -17.03 17.83
CA GLU A 143 -15.78 -16.71 17.82
C GLU A 143 -15.99 -15.20 17.89
N ILE A 144 -15.29 -14.53 18.81
CA ILE A 144 -15.29 -13.05 18.90
C ILE A 144 -14.67 -12.45 17.64
N GLY A 145 -13.60 -13.06 17.11
CA GLY A 145 -13.00 -12.65 15.85
C GLY A 145 -13.96 -12.71 14.66
N ALA A 146 -14.83 -13.73 14.60
CA ALA A 146 -15.82 -13.90 13.54
C ALA A 146 -16.85 -12.77 13.52
N GLU A 147 -17.18 -12.20 14.69
CA GLU A 147 -18.03 -11.01 14.79
C GLU A 147 -17.34 -9.75 14.24
N ILE A 148 -16.02 -9.66 14.36
CA ILE A 148 -15.23 -8.49 13.96
C ILE A 148 -14.89 -8.48 12.46
N TYR A 149 -14.63 -9.64 11.87
CA TYR A 149 -14.15 -9.76 10.49
C TYR A 149 -15.17 -10.44 9.57
N ALA A 150 -15.74 -9.70 8.62
CA ALA A 150 -16.68 -10.23 7.63
C ALA A 150 -16.07 -11.30 6.72
N TRP A 151 -14.81 -11.12 6.33
CA TRP A 151 -14.08 -12.08 5.52
C TRP A 151 -12.56 -11.87 5.58
N VAL A 152 -11.83 -12.95 5.30
CA VAL A 152 -10.36 -13.01 5.21
C VAL A 152 -9.98 -13.66 3.88
N ARG A 153 -9.19 -12.97 3.05
CA ARG A 153 -8.73 -13.47 1.75
C ARG A 153 -7.26 -13.86 1.82
N HIS A 154 -7.00 -15.16 1.79
CA HIS A 154 -5.65 -15.71 1.77
C HIS A 154 -5.39 -16.45 0.46
N GLY A 155 -4.42 -15.97 -0.31
CA GLY A 155 -4.21 -16.39 -1.70
C GLY A 155 -5.45 -16.14 -2.57
N LYS A 156 -5.91 -17.17 -3.28
CA LYS A 156 -7.10 -17.12 -4.14
C LYS A 156 -8.41 -17.49 -3.41
N LYS A 157 -8.36 -17.79 -2.11
CA LYS A 157 -9.51 -18.25 -1.32
C LYS A 157 -10.01 -17.17 -0.37
N VAL A 158 -11.32 -17.13 -0.16
CA VAL A 158 -11.99 -16.27 0.81
C VAL A 158 -12.59 -17.14 1.90
N PHE A 159 -12.23 -16.85 3.15
CA PHE A 159 -12.73 -17.47 4.37
C PHE A 159 -13.65 -16.49 5.07
N ARG A 160 -14.67 -17.00 5.77
CA ARG A 160 -15.68 -16.24 6.51
C ARG A 160 -15.89 -16.85 7.89
N ASP A 161 -16.57 -16.11 8.74
CA ASP A 161 -16.96 -16.54 10.08
C ASP A 161 -15.74 -17.04 10.88
N VAL A 162 -15.95 -18.02 11.75
CA VAL A 162 -14.92 -18.61 12.63
C VAL A 162 -13.69 -19.09 11.84
N ALA A 163 -13.88 -19.75 10.69
CA ALA A 163 -12.76 -20.24 9.88
C ALA A 163 -11.87 -19.09 9.35
N GLY A 164 -12.45 -17.94 9.05
CA GLY A 164 -11.69 -16.74 8.69
C GLY A 164 -10.93 -16.16 9.86
N ALA A 165 -11.60 -16.05 11.01
CA ALA A 165 -11.01 -15.55 12.25
C ALA A 165 -9.86 -16.43 12.76
N GLU A 166 -10.02 -17.75 12.76
CA GLU A 166 -8.97 -18.72 13.12
C GLU A 166 -7.73 -18.57 12.25
N LEU A 167 -7.92 -18.45 10.93
CA LEU A 167 -6.81 -18.28 10.00
C LEU A 167 -6.04 -16.98 10.25
N LEU A 168 -6.77 -15.87 10.42
CA LEU A 168 -6.16 -14.58 10.69
C LEU A 168 -5.39 -14.59 12.02
N LEU A 169 -6.04 -15.09 13.08
CA LEU A 169 -5.46 -15.17 14.42
C LEU A 169 -4.19 -16.02 14.40
N LYS A 170 -4.23 -17.21 13.79
CA LYS A 170 -3.05 -18.08 13.66
C LYS A 170 -1.86 -17.32 13.05
N ASN A 171 -2.08 -16.66 11.92
CA ASN A 171 -1.00 -15.94 11.22
C ASN A 171 -0.50 -14.73 12.03
N GLN A 172 -1.39 -14.01 12.71
CA GLN A 172 -1.02 -12.89 13.58
C GLN A 172 -0.10 -13.33 14.73
N LEU A 173 -0.44 -14.43 15.41
CA LEU A 173 0.36 -14.93 16.54
C LEU A 173 1.69 -15.53 16.08
N GLU A 174 1.72 -16.21 14.94
CA GLU A 174 2.96 -16.70 14.32
C GLU A 174 3.87 -15.53 13.90
N ALA A 175 3.30 -14.49 13.30
CA ALA A 175 4.02 -13.27 12.95
C ALA A 175 4.61 -12.57 14.18
N LEU A 176 3.83 -12.43 15.26
CA LEU A 176 4.30 -11.82 16.50
C LEU A 176 5.51 -12.58 17.07
N LYS A 177 5.41 -13.91 17.18
CA LYS A 177 6.52 -14.75 17.65
C LYS A 177 7.79 -14.55 16.81
N LYS A 178 7.65 -14.62 15.48
CA LYS A 178 8.78 -14.49 14.56
C LYS A 178 9.42 -13.09 14.61
N LEU A 179 8.64 -12.03 14.78
CA LEU A 179 9.18 -10.67 14.99
C LEU A 179 10.07 -10.63 16.24
N LYS A 180 9.62 -11.26 17.33
CA LYS A 180 10.36 -11.28 18.59
C LYS A 180 11.61 -12.15 18.53
N GLU A 181 11.55 -13.30 17.85
CA GLU A 181 12.72 -14.14 17.59
C GLU A 181 13.84 -13.38 16.86
N LEU A 182 13.49 -12.44 15.98
CA LEU A 182 14.44 -11.60 15.25
C LEU A 182 14.77 -10.26 15.94
N GLY A 183 14.28 -10.04 17.16
CA GLY A 183 14.58 -8.84 17.94
C GLY A 183 13.91 -7.55 17.42
N VAL A 184 12.86 -7.66 16.60
CA VAL A 184 12.08 -6.50 16.16
C VAL A 184 11.14 -6.06 17.28
N THR A 185 11.00 -4.74 17.48
CA THR A 185 10.02 -4.21 18.44
C THR A 185 8.62 -4.38 17.86
N ALA A 186 7.75 -5.12 18.56
CA ALA A 186 6.40 -5.43 18.16
C ALA A 186 5.40 -4.65 19.03
N LYS A 187 4.58 -3.83 18.37
CA LYS A 187 3.42 -3.17 18.99
C LYS A 187 2.15 -3.91 18.59
N VAL A 188 1.24 -4.11 19.53
CA VAL A 188 -0.09 -4.64 19.24
C VAL A 188 -1.13 -3.54 19.41
N ASN A 189 -1.85 -3.23 18.34
CA ASN A 189 -3.07 -2.42 18.39
C ASN A 189 -4.28 -3.34 18.59
N SER A 190 -5.23 -2.92 19.42
CA SER A 190 -6.53 -3.58 19.56
C SER A 190 -7.64 -2.53 19.62
N ILE A 191 -8.62 -2.62 18.73
CA ILE A 191 -9.80 -1.73 18.73
C ILE A 191 -10.81 -2.24 19.76
N ILE A 192 -11.18 -1.38 20.71
CA ILE A 192 -12.16 -1.64 21.78
C ILE A 192 -13.56 -1.34 21.22
N ILE A 193 -14.34 -2.39 20.99
CA ILE A 193 -15.66 -2.35 20.36
C ILE A 193 -16.72 -2.75 21.42
N PRO A 194 -17.55 -1.81 21.89
CA PRO A 194 -18.57 -2.07 22.90
C PRO A 194 -19.51 -3.22 22.52
N GLY A 195 -19.73 -4.12 23.46
CA GLY A 195 -20.61 -5.28 23.30
C GLY A 195 -20.05 -6.42 22.43
N ILE A 196 -18.86 -6.28 21.85
CA ILE A 196 -18.21 -7.32 21.03
C ILE A 196 -16.95 -7.84 21.75
N ASN A 197 -15.94 -6.98 21.95
CA ASN A 197 -14.67 -7.39 22.55
C ASN A 197 -14.25 -6.53 23.76
N ASP A 198 -15.10 -5.63 24.24
CA ASP A 198 -14.82 -4.76 25.39
C ASP A 198 -14.50 -5.53 26.68
N LYS A 199 -15.01 -6.76 26.83
CA LYS A 199 -14.65 -7.68 27.93
C LYS A 199 -13.46 -8.61 27.60
N HIS A 200 -12.98 -8.57 26.37
CA HIS A 200 -11.98 -9.49 25.80
C HIS A 200 -10.61 -8.83 25.60
N VAL A 201 -10.56 -7.51 25.41
CA VAL A 201 -9.32 -6.76 25.10
C VAL A 201 -8.19 -7.00 26.10
N VAL A 202 -8.50 -7.18 27.38
CA VAL A 202 -7.50 -7.48 28.41
C VAL A 202 -6.90 -8.88 28.23
N GLU A 203 -7.70 -9.85 27.78
CA GLU A 203 -7.22 -11.20 27.45
C GLU A 203 -6.30 -11.17 26.23
N VAL A 204 -6.61 -10.32 25.24
CA VAL A 204 -5.70 -10.07 24.11
C VAL A 204 -4.36 -9.53 24.63
N ALA A 205 -4.38 -8.50 25.48
CA ALA A 205 -3.17 -7.90 26.04
C ALA A 205 -2.31 -8.93 26.80
N LYS A 206 -2.95 -9.79 27.59
CA LYS A 206 -2.28 -10.90 28.28
C LYS A 206 -1.65 -11.88 27.30
N ALA A 207 -2.42 -12.38 26.33
CA ALA A 207 -1.96 -13.39 25.38
C ALA A 207 -0.78 -12.87 24.53
N VAL A 208 -0.83 -11.63 24.06
CA VAL A 208 0.28 -11.07 23.26
C VAL A 208 1.51 -10.72 24.11
N SER A 209 1.33 -10.44 25.41
CA SER A 209 2.43 -10.29 26.38
C SER A 209 3.21 -11.59 26.54
N GLU A 210 2.50 -12.72 26.68
CA GLU A 210 3.11 -14.06 26.76
C GLU A 210 3.89 -14.43 25.49
N LEU A 211 3.57 -13.81 24.36
CA LEU A 211 4.28 -13.94 23.08
C LEU A 211 5.40 -12.91 22.88
N GLY A 212 5.62 -12.01 23.85
CA GLY A 212 6.72 -11.06 23.86
C GLY A 212 6.46 -9.74 23.14
N ALA A 213 5.21 -9.34 22.89
CA ALA A 213 4.93 -7.98 22.42
C ALA A 213 5.52 -6.94 23.39
N ASP A 214 5.98 -5.79 22.89
CA ASP A 214 6.66 -4.78 23.70
C ASP A 214 5.70 -3.69 24.19
N ILE A 215 4.70 -3.36 23.36
CA ILE A 215 3.71 -2.31 23.63
C ILE A 215 2.34 -2.82 23.22
N PHE A 216 1.35 -2.55 24.06
CA PHE A 216 -0.06 -2.71 23.72
C PHE A 216 -0.74 -1.35 23.60
N ASN A 217 -1.65 -1.22 22.65
CA ASN A 217 -2.36 0.02 22.38
C ASN A 217 -3.85 -0.27 22.17
N GLY A 218 -4.61 -0.19 23.26
CA GLY A 218 -6.06 -0.27 23.23
C GLY A 218 -6.64 1.03 22.67
N LEU A 219 -7.22 0.99 21.47
CA LEU A 219 -7.78 2.14 20.75
C LEU A 219 -9.30 2.12 20.82
N SER A 220 -9.93 3.28 20.95
CA SER A 220 -11.40 3.39 20.89
C SER A 220 -11.94 2.97 19.52
N TYR A 221 -13.03 2.22 19.47
CA TYR A 221 -13.86 2.17 18.27
C TYR A 221 -14.43 3.56 17.96
N TYR A 222 -14.45 3.94 16.68
CA TYR A 222 -15.16 5.14 16.21
C TYR A 222 -16.26 4.73 15.26
N ARG A 223 -17.42 5.33 15.44
CA ARG A 223 -18.58 5.07 14.59
C ARG A 223 -18.26 5.49 13.17
N THR A 224 -18.39 4.54 12.24
CA THR A 224 -18.17 4.80 10.81
C THR A 224 -19.44 4.48 10.04
N GLU A 225 -19.97 5.46 9.33
CA GLU A 225 -21.17 5.30 8.50
C GLU A 225 -20.93 4.32 7.34
N GLU A 226 -22.00 3.67 6.89
CA GLU A 226 -21.97 2.67 5.81
C GLU A 226 -21.10 1.45 6.15
N THR A 227 -21.05 1.08 7.43
CA THR A 227 -20.36 -0.13 7.90
C THR A 227 -21.31 -1.04 8.65
N VAL A 228 -20.97 -2.32 8.79
CA VAL A 228 -21.79 -3.27 9.57
C VAL A 228 -21.92 -2.81 11.03
N PHE A 229 -20.90 -2.15 11.57
CA PHE A 229 -20.87 -1.65 12.93
C PHE A 229 -21.40 -0.22 13.10
N GLU A 230 -21.98 0.40 12.07
CA GLU A 230 -22.42 1.80 12.11
C GLU A 230 -23.42 2.13 13.23
N ASN A 231 -24.11 1.12 13.79
CA ASN A 231 -25.08 1.26 14.88
C ASN A 231 -24.52 0.89 16.27
N ILE A 232 -23.26 0.47 16.35
CA ILE A 232 -22.57 0.28 17.63
C ILE A 232 -22.16 1.68 18.16
N PRO A 233 -22.42 2.01 19.44
CA PRO A 233 -21.96 3.26 20.01
C PRO A 233 -20.44 3.26 20.22
N GLU A 234 -19.83 4.45 20.21
CA GLU A 234 -18.43 4.59 20.61
C GLU A 234 -18.26 4.27 22.10
N PRO A 235 -17.13 3.66 22.51
CA PRO A 235 -16.88 3.35 23.90
C PRO A 235 -16.76 4.65 24.72
N HIS A 236 -17.38 4.67 25.90
CA HIS A 236 -17.23 5.80 26.81
C HIS A 236 -15.74 5.97 27.20
N PRO A 237 -15.20 7.20 27.27
CA PRO A 237 -13.79 7.42 27.59
C PRO A 237 -13.34 6.75 28.90
N GLU A 238 -14.21 6.69 29.91
CA GLU A 238 -13.93 6.01 31.18
C GLU A 238 -13.73 4.50 31.01
N LEU A 239 -14.51 3.85 30.13
CA LEU A 239 -14.34 2.43 29.82
C LEU A 239 -12.98 2.19 29.16
N VAL A 240 -12.62 3.03 28.19
CA VAL A 240 -11.32 2.94 27.48
C VAL A 240 -10.17 3.07 28.46
N LEU A 241 -10.20 4.09 29.34
CA LEU A 241 -9.17 4.31 30.35
C LEU A 241 -9.10 3.16 31.37
N ALA A 242 -10.23 2.59 31.77
CA ALA A 242 -10.28 1.44 32.66
C ALA A 242 -9.62 0.21 32.01
N LEU A 243 -9.96 -0.10 30.75
CA LEU A 243 -9.39 -1.22 30.00
C LEU A 243 -7.89 -1.04 29.72
N GLN A 244 -7.46 0.17 29.34
CA GLN A 244 -6.04 0.48 29.17
C GLN A 244 -5.27 0.32 30.49
N LYS A 245 -5.85 0.78 31.61
CA LYS A 245 -5.25 0.60 32.94
C LYS A 245 -5.14 -0.88 33.31
N GLU A 246 -6.15 -1.68 33.02
CA GLU A 246 -6.12 -3.11 33.30
C GLU A 246 -5.10 -3.84 32.40
N ALA A 247 -5.08 -3.54 31.10
CA ALA A 247 -4.09 -4.05 30.15
C ALA A 247 -2.65 -3.65 30.53
N SER A 248 -2.47 -2.51 31.22
CA SER A 248 -1.15 -2.05 31.69
C SER A 248 -0.50 -2.98 32.72
N ASN A 249 -1.27 -3.87 33.35
CA ASN A 249 -0.74 -4.92 34.22
C ASN A 249 0.08 -5.97 33.43
N TYR A 250 -0.12 -6.08 32.12
CA TYR A 250 0.54 -7.05 31.25
C TYR A 250 1.57 -6.42 30.31
N LEU A 251 1.27 -5.25 29.74
CA LEU A 251 2.14 -4.55 28.79
C LEU A 251 2.08 -3.03 28.92
N PRO A 252 3.19 -2.32 28.69
CA PRO A 252 3.19 -0.86 28.56
C PRO A 252 2.15 -0.38 27.55
N GLN A 253 1.44 0.70 27.90
CA GLN A 253 0.39 1.28 27.05
C GLN A 253 0.90 2.51 26.29
N MET A 254 0.51 2.65 25.02
CA MET A 254 0.77 3.86 24.24
C MET A 254 -0.27 4.97 24.56
N GLN A 255 0.05 5.88 25.47
CA GLN A 255 -0.91 6.90 25.93
C GLN A 255 -1.06 8.13 25.00
N HIS A 256 -0.12 8.37 24.09
CA HIS A 256 -0.11 9.55 23.21
C HIS A 256 -0.50 9.23 21.75
N CYS A 257 -1.19 8.11 21.51
CA CYS A 257 -1.60 7.74 20.16
C CYS A 257 -2.65 8.71 19.60
N ALA A 258 -2.31 9.43 18.54
CA ALA A 258 -3.25 10.30 17.82
C ALA A 258 -3.98 9.61 16.65
N ARG A 259 -3.82 8.29 16.48
CA ARG A 259 -4.33 7.51 15.31
C ARG A 259 -4.02 8.19 13.97
N CYS A 260 -2.72 8.26 13.71
CA CYS A 260 -2.17 9.02 12.58
C CYS A 260 -2.77 8.57 11.24
N ARG A 261 -2.93 9.51 10.31
CA ARG A 261 -3.34 9.26 8.91
C ARG A 261 -2.30 8.45 8.12
N ALA A 262 -2.67 7.83 7.00
CA ALA A 262 -1.75 7.02 6.18
C ALA A 262 -0.80 7.91 5.37
N ASP A 263 -1.09 9.20 5.32
CA ASP A 263 -0.29 10.32 4.82
C ASP A 263 0.10 11.29 5.94
N ALA A 264 0.11 10.86 7.22
CA ALA A 264 0.51 11.72 8.33
C ALA A 264 1.95 12.21 8.15
N VAL A 265 2.18 13.50 8.43
CA VAL A 265 3.51 14.09 8.38
C VAL A 265 3.67 15.16 9.47
N GLY A 266 4.85 15.19 10.12
CA GLY A 266 5.19 16.17 11.15
C GLY A 266 5.15 15.59 12.57
N ILE A 267 4.77 16.41 13.56
CA ILE A 267 4.75 16.09 15.01
C ILE A 267 3.42 15.46 15.46
N ILE A 268 3.46 14.51 16.42
CA ILE A 268 2.24 13.81 16.85
C ILE A 268 1.28 14.77 17.55
N GLY A 269 0.03 14.80 17.08
CA GLY A 269 -1.01 15.67 17.63
C GLY A 269 -1.15 17.01 16.90
N GLU A 270 -0.22 17.35 16.00
CA GLU A 270 -0.33 18.52 15.13
C GLU A 270 -1.02 18.15 13.80
N GLU A 271 -1.62 19.15 13.14
CA GLU A 271 -2.13 18.99 11.78
C GLU A 271 -0.97 18.83 10.79
N ASN A 272 -1.23 18.11 9.68
CA ASN A 272 -0.24 17.96 8.63
C ASN A 272 0.10 19.33 8.06
N ASN A 273 1.39 19.59 7.82
CA ASN A 273 1.84 20.82 7.20
C ASN A 273 1.30 20.93 5.75
N ASP A 274 0.54 21.99 5.46
CA ASP A 274 -0.09 22.24 4.16
C ASP A 274 0.91 22.24 2.99
N SER A 275 2.12 22.76 3.20
CA SER A 275 3.16 22.77 2.17
C SER A 275 3.62 21.35 1.85
N ILE A 276 3.82 20.51 2.86
CA ILE A 276 4.21 19.11 2.64
C ILE A 276 3.05 18.32 2.02
N MET A 277 1.81 18.60 2.39
CA MET A 277 0.63 17.97 1.75
C MET A 277 0.51 18.34 0.26
N LYS A 278 0.96 19.52 -0.17
CA LYS A 278 1.05 19.86 -1.59
C LYS A 278 2.09 19.01 -2.30
N GLU A 279 3.24 18.77 -1.69
CA GLU A 279 4.27 17.88 -2.26
C GLU A 279 3.76 16.46 -2.45
N LEU A 280 2.93 15.94 -1.53
CA LEU A 280 2.28 14.64 -1.71
C LEU A 280 1.39 14.62 -2.97
N ILE A 281 0.62 15.68 -3.20
CA ILE A 281 -0.27 15.80 -4.35
C ILE A 281 0.51 15.93 -5.65
N GLU A 282 1.59 16.72 -5.66
CA GLU A 282 2.45 16.85 -6.84
C GLU A 282 3.20 15.55 -7.14
N ALA A 283 3.74 14.88 -6.12
CA ALA A 283 4.39 13.58 -6.28
C ALA A 283 3.47 12.53 -6.92
N ALA A 284 2.17 12.54 -6.56
CA ALA A 284 1.18 11.63 -7.13
C ALA A 284 0.90 11.87 -8.63
N LYS A 285 1.22 13.05 -9.17
CA LYS A 285 1.07 13.39 -10.59
C LYS A 285 2.30 13.06 -11.43
N LEU A 286 3.46 12.84 -10.79
CA LEU A 286 4.69 12.51 -11.50
C LEU A 286 4.60 11.11 -12.12
N PRO A 287 5.46 10.77 -13.10
CA PRO A 287 5.63 9.39 -13.53
C PRO A 287 6.00 8.47 -12.35
N LYS A 288 5.72 7.17 -12.47
CA LYS A 288 6.01 6.19 -11.41
C LYS A 288 7.46 6.25 -10.91
N ASN A 289 8.44 6.46 -11.79
CA ASN A 289 9.86 6.59 -11.45
C ASN A 289 10.35 8.03 -11.76
N PRO A 290 10.06 9.02 -10.91
CA PRO A 290 10.33 10.43 -11.21
C PRO A 290 11.82 10.77 -11.26
N SER A 291 12.68 9.97 -10.61
CA SER A 291 14.14 10.14 -10.61
C SER A 291 14.82 9.63 -11.88
N GLU A 292 14.11 8.87 -12.71
CA GLU A 292 14.67 8.31 -13.95
C GLU A 292 14.29 9.17 -15.15
N ASN A 293 15.26 9.47 -16.02
CA ASN A 293 14.97 10.10 -17.30
C ASN A 293 14.46 9.04 -18.28
N ARG A 294 13.14 8.89 -18.36
CA ARG A 294 12.45 8.04 -19.33
C ARG A 294 11.74 8.91 -20.37
N PRO A 295 12.42 9.37 -21.43
CA PRO A 295 11.91 10.43 -22.30
C PRO A 295 10.81 9.93 -23.26
N PHE A 296 10.54 8.62 -23.32
CA PHE A 296 9.68 8.05 -24.35
C PHE A 296 8.36 7.50 -23.84
N VAL A 297 7.39 7.39 -24.76
CA VAL A 297 6.14 6.65 -24.61
C VAL A 297 6.06 5.63 -25.73
N ALA A 298 5.88 4.36 -25.38
CA ALA A 298 5.69 3.28 -26.32
C ALA A 298 4.21 3.09 -26.66
N VAL A 299 3.91 2.69 -27.89
CA VAL A 299 2.53 2.49 -28.36
C VAL A 299 2.42 1.22 -29.20
N ALA A 300 1.42 0.39 -28.91
CA ALA A 300 1.05 -0.74 -29.78
C ALA A 300 -0.06 -0.32 -30.74
N SER A 301 0.19 -0.49 -32.05
CA SER A 301 -0.71 -0.05 -33.11
C SER A 301 -0.55 -0.91 -34.35
N MET A 302 -1.67 -1.30 -34.97
CA MET A 302 -1.66 -2.09 -36.21
C MET A 302 -1.21 -1.23 -37.40
N GLU A 303 -1.78 -0.03 -37.56
CA GLU A 303 -1.57 0.88 -38.70
C GLU A 303 -0.70 2.10 -38.38
N GLY A 304 -0.39 2.35 -37.11
CA GLY A 304 0.42 3.50 -36.68
C GLY A 304 -0.33 4.82 -36.51
N VAL A 305 -1.66 4.78 -36.43
CA VAL A 305 -2.53 5.96 -36.23
C VAL A 305 -3.37 5.86 -34.97
N LEU A 306 -3.90 4.66 -34.67
CA LEU A 306 -4.76 4.40 -33.52
C LEU A 306 -4.09 3.49 -32.48
N ILE A 307 -4.46 3.67 -31.21
CA ILE A 307 -4.15 2.75 -30.12
C ILE A 307 -5.17 1.60 -30.18
N ASN A 308 -4.93 0.64 -31.07
CA ASN A 308 -5.89 -0.40 -31.41
C ASN A 308 -5.34 -1.83 -31.33
N GLN A 309 -4.10 -2.01 -30.88
CA GLN A 309 -3.47 -3.32 -30.79
C GLN A 309 -3.38 -3.81 -29.34
N HIS A 310 -3.75 -5.07 -29.12
CA HIS A 310 -3.59 -5.74 -27.84
C HIS A 310 -2.10 -6.04 -27.58
N LEU A 311 -1.61 -5.83 -26.36
CA LEU A 311 -0.20 -6.02 -25.98
C LEU A 311 0.32 -7.41 -26.33
N GLY A 312 -0.52 -8.43 -26.14
CA GLY A 312 -0.17 -9.82 -26.44
C GLY A 312 -0.05 -10.15 -27.93
N GLU A 313 -0.54 -9.29 -28.81
CA GLU A 313 -0.53 -9.49 -30.25
C GLU A 313 0.40 -8.51 -30.97
N ALA A 314 0.94 -7.52 -30.24
CA ALA A 314 1.88 -6.56 -30.75
C ALA A 314 3.13 -7.26 -31.33
N ASP A 315 3.43 -6.95 -32.58
CA ASP A 315 4.63 -7.37 -33.31
C ASP A 315 5.72 -6.27 -33.29
N ARG A 316 5.35 -5.05 -32.94
CA ARG A 316 6.24 -3.90 -32.73
C ARG A 316 5.64 -2.89 -31.76
N PHE A 317 6.50 -2.01 -31.25
CA PHE A 317 6.12 -0.83 -30.50
C PHE A 317 6.63 0.41 -31.20
N LEU A 318 5.77 1.41 -31.34
CA LEU A 318 6.12 2.74 -31.85
C LEU A 318 6.57 3.60 -30.67
N ILE A 319 7.75 4.21 -30.78
CA ILE A 319 8.37 4.96 -29.68
C ILE A 319 8.26 6.45 -29.98
N TYR A 320 7.56 7.16 -29.11
CA TYR A 320 7.33 8.59 -29.24
C TYR A 320 8.10 9.37 -28.18
N ALA A 321 8.68 10.50 -28.60
CA ALA A 321 9.12 11.58 -27.73
C ALA A 321 8.14 12.76 -27.81
N LEU A 322 8.30 13.73 -26.91
CA LEU A 322 7.66 15.04 -27.06
C LEU A 322 8.65 16.00 -27.73
N ASP A 323 8.25 16.64 -28.83
CA ASP A 323 9.04 17.70 -29.43
C ASP A 323 8.99 18.95 -28.53
N GLU A 324 10.14 19.42 -28.05
CA GLU A 324 10.24 20.53 -27.09
C GLU A 324 9.71 21.86 -27.63
N LYS A 325 9.65 22.04 -28.96
CA LYS A 325 9.24 23.31 -29.57
C LYS A 325 7.74 23.36 -29.88
N SER A 326 7.20 22.26 -30.36
CA SER A 326 5.81 22.17 -30.79
C SER A 326 4.89 21.55 -29.74
N GLU A 327 5.45 20.95 -28.68
CA GLU A 327 4.74 20.15 -27.67
C GLU A 327 3.90 19.03 -28.30
N LYS A 328 4.34 18.53 -29.46
CA LYS A 328 3.65 17.46 -30.19
C LYS A 328 4.40 16.14 -30.08
N PRO A 329 3.67 15.01 -30.08
CA PRO A 329 4.27 13.69 -30.22
C PRO A 329 5.09 13.56 -31.50
N LEU A 330 6.36 13.19 -31.35
CA LEU A 330 7.26 12.88 -32.45
C LEU A 330 7.58 11.38 -32.43
N LEU A 331 7.26 10.68 -33.52
CA LEU A 331 7.68 9.29 -33.69
C LEU A 331 9.20 9.25 -33.88
N VAL A 332 9.90 8.64 -32.93
CA VAL A 332 11.38 8.54 -32.91
C VAL A 332 11.82 7.30 -33.66
N GLU A 333 11.21 6.15 -33.35
CA GLU A 333 11.58 4.86 -33.93
C GLU A 333 10.47 3.82 -33.74
N SER A 334 10.69 2.62 -34.27
CA SER A 334 9.87 1.44 -33.99
C SER A 334 10.77 0.28 -33.54
N ARG A 335 10.37 -0.38 -32.46
CA ARG A 335 11.09 -1.53 -31.88
C ARG A 335 10.31 -2.81 -32.13
N PRO A 336 10.90 -3.86 -32.72
CA PRO A 336 10.21 -5.14 -32.93
C PRO A 336 9.92 -5.81 -31.59
N ALA A 337 8.69 -6.26 -31.40
CA ALA A 337 8.31 -6.98 -30.19
C ALA A 337 8.86 -8.41 -30.22
N PRO A 338 9.20 -9.00 -29.06
CA PRO A 338 9.51 -10.43 -29.00
C PRO A 338 8.33 -11.27 -29.52
N PRO A 339 8.58 -12.46 -30.10
CA PRO A 339 7.55 -13.32 -30.66
C PRO A 339 6.37 -13.56 -29.71
N THR A 340 5.18 -13.72 -30.28
CA THR A 340 3.98 -14.03 -29.50
C THR A 340 4.10 -15.40 -28.80
N GLY A 341 3.45 -15.54 -27.63
CA GLY A 341 3.66 -16.68 -26.74
C GLY A 341 4.83 -16.46 -25.77
N GLY A 342 5.31 -17.52 -25.11
CA GLY A 342 6.48 -17.46 -24.22
C GLY A 342 6.22 -17.05 -22.76
N GLY A 343 4.97 -16.76 -22.39
CA GLY A 343 4.59 -16.48 -20.99
C GLY A 343 5.35 -15.28 -20.39
N THR A 344 5.80 -15.42 -19.15
CA THR A 344 6.48 -14.35 -18.39
C THR A 344 7.77 -13.86 -19.06
N MET A 345 8.55 -14.76 -19.69
CA MET A 345 9.81 -14.40 -20.35
C MET A 345 9.62 -13.36 -21.46
N ARG A 346 8.47 -13.39 -22.15
CA ARG A 346 8.15 -12.37 -23.14
C ARG A 346 8.01 -11.00 -22.50
N TRP A 347 7.33 -10.91 -21.36
CA TRP A 347 7.08 -9.64 -20.68
C TRP A 347 8.35 -9.06 -20.07
N GLU A 348 9.26 -9.90 -19.58
CA GLU A 348 10.60 -9.49 -19.14
C GLU A 348 11.42 -8.91 -20.30
N ALA A 349 11.36 -9.54 -21.49
CA ALA A 349 12.02 -9.02 -22.69
C ALA A 349 11.41 -7.71 -23.19
N VAL A 350 10.07 -7.60 -23.21
CA VAL A 350 9.39 -6.33 -23.56
C VAL A 350 9.74 -5.24 -22.55
N SER A 351 9.73 -5.57 -21.26
CA SER A 351 10.12 -4.62 -20.21
C SER A 351 11.54 -4.12 -20.43
N SER A 352 12.51 -5.02 -20.61
CA SER A 352 13.91 -4.69 -20.86
C SER A 352 14.11 -3.81 -22.10
N MET A 353 13.35 -4.08 -23.16
CA MET A 353 13.37 -3.31 -24.41
C MET A 353 12.77 -1.90 -24.26
N LEU A 354 11.88 -1.68 -23.30
CA LEU A 354 11.13 -0.43 -23.11
C LEU A 354 11.52 0.30 -21.81
N LEU A 355 12.67 0.00 -21.22
CA LEU A 355 13.10 0.60 -19.93
C LEU A 355 13.23 2.12 -19.96
N ASP A 356 13.52 2.70 -21.11
CA ASP A 356 13.58 4.15 -21.36
C ASP A 356 12.20 4.78 -21.61
N CYS A 357 11.14 3.99 -21.63
CA CYS A 357 9.78 4.45 -21.78
C CYS A 357 9.11 4.60 -20.41
N LYS A 358 8.47 5.75 -20.16
CA LYS A 358 7.70 5.97 -18.92
C LYS A 358 6.34 5.26 -18.96
N ALA A 359 5.81 5.05 -20.16
CA ALA A 359 4.50 4.47 -20.36
C ALA A 359 4.41 3.64 -21.64
N LEU A 360 3.43 2.74 -21.67
CA LEU A 360 3.06 1.92 -22.81
C LEU A 360 1.54 2.02 -23.05
N LEU A 361 1.15 2.53 -24.21
CA LEU A 361 -0.24 2.67 -24.65
C LEU A 361 -0.65 1.46 -25.50
N VAL A 362 -1.73 0.79 -25.11
CA VAL A 362 -2.23 -0.42 -25.78
C VAL A 362 -3.76 -0.44 -25.78
N ASN A 363 -4.37 -1.20 -26.69
CA ASN A 363 -5.83 -1.38 -26.70
C ASN A 363 -6.32 -2.41 -25.67
N GLY A 364 -5.43 -3.28 -25.20
CA GLY A 364 -5.73 -4.24 -24.16
C GLY A 364 -4.46 -4.92 -23.64
N ALA A 365 -4.50 -5.34 -22.37
CA ALA A 365 -3.43 -6.10 -21.73
C ALA A 365 -4.00 -6.98 -20.62
N GLY A 366 -3.49 -8.22 -20.54
CA GLY A 366 -3.78 -9.14 -19.45
C GLY A 366 -3.07 -8.76 -18.15
N GLU A 367 -3.41 -9.43 -17.05
CA GLU A 367 -2.88 -9.11 -15.71
C GLU A 367 -1.38 -9.40 -15.58
N SER A 368 -0.91 -10.51 -16.16
CA SER A 368 0.50 -10.90 -16.13
C SER A 368 1.44 -9.86 -16.76
N PRO A 369 1.24 -9.40 -18.02
CA PRO A 369 2.08 -8.34 -18.57
C PRO A 369 1.94 -7.02 -17.82
N LYS A 370 0.72 -6.68 -17.35
CA LYS A 370 0.49 -5.47 -16.54
C LYS A 370 1.38 -5.42 -15.30
N LYS A 371 1.45 -6.55 -14.59
CA LYS A 371 2.30 -6.71 -13.42
C LYS A 371 3.78 -6.52 -13.79
N VAL A 372 4.31 -7.34 -14.71
CA VAL A 372 5.75 -7.33 -15.05
C VAL A 372 6.24 -5.97 -15.53
N LEU A 373 5.50 -5.30 -16.40
CA LEU A 373 5.87 -3.99 -16.94
C LEU A 373 5.75 -2.88 -15.88
N SER A 374 4.69 -2.92 -15.05
CA SER A 374 4.54 -1.98 -13.94
C SER A 374 5.65 -2.11 -12.91
N ASP A 375 6.05 -3.35 -12.59
CA ASP A 375 7.15 -3.64 -11.66
C ASP A 375 8.49 -3.09 -12.19
N SER A 376 8.61 -2.91 -13.50
CA SER A 376 9.78 -2.31 -14.16
C SER A 376 9.66 -0.79 -14.35
N GLY A 377 8.63 -0.16 -13.75
CA GLY A 377 8.39 1.29 -13.81
C GLY A 377 7.67 1.77 -15.07
N ILE A 378 7.17 0.87 -15.92
CA ILE A 378 6.47 1.22 -17.17
C ILE A 378 4.97 1.22 -16.90
N GLU A 379 4.34 2.39 -16.97
CA GLU A 379 2.89 2.51 -16.77
C GLU A 379 2.10 2.09 -18.02
N ILE A 380 1.19 1.13 -17.87
CA ILE A 380 0.37 0.68 -19.00
C ILE A 380 -0.98 1.37 -18.97
N TYR A 381 -1.29 2.07 -20.07
CA TYR A 381 -2.61 2.64 -20.31
C TYR A 381 -3.36 1.80 -21.34
N VAL A 382 -4.57 1.38 -20.98
CA VAL A 382 -5.48 0.67 -21.88
C VAL A 382 -6.45 1.67 -22.49
N LEU A 383 -6.14 2.13 -23.70
CA LEU A 383 -6.84 3.23 -24.38
C LEU A 383 -7.35 2.80 -25.75
N ASP A 384 -8.35 3.50 -26.25
CA ASP A 384 -8.87 3.41 -27.61
C ASP A 384 -8.99 4.84 -28.17
N GLY A 385 -8.34 5.13 -29.29
CA GLY A 385 -8.29 6.47 -29.88
C GLY A 385 -7.00 6.77 -30.64
N LEU A 386 -6.79 8.06 -30.98
CA LEU A 386 -5.62 8.52 -31.72
C LEU A 386 -4.35 8.45 -30.86
N ILE A 387 -3.24 8.02 -31.47
CA ILE A 387 -1.94 7.98 -30.81
C ILE A 387 -1.51 9.36 -30.33
N GLU A 388 -1.72 10.40 -31.15
CA GLU A 388 -1.31 11.77 -30.82
C GLU A 388 -1.97 12.26 -29.51
N GLU A 389 -3.25 11.95 -29.32
CA GLU A 389 -4.00 12.33 -28.12
C GLU A 389 -3.49 11.58 -26.89
N GLY A 390 -3.29 10.26 -27.00
CA GLY A 390 -2.81 9.43 -25.89
C GLY A 390 -1.38 9.78 -25.47
N VAL A 391 -0.47 9.94 -26.43
CA VAL A 391 0.93 10.30 -26.15
C VAL A 391 1.02 11.69 -25.51
N SER A 392 0.29 12.67 -26.05
CA SER A 392 0.20 14.00 -25.45
C SER A 392 -0.40 13.95 -24.05
N GLY A 393 -1.40 13.08 -23.84
CA GLY A 393 -2.03 12.86 -22.54
C GLY A 393 -1.03 12.43 -21.47
N VAL A 394 -0.16 11.47 -21.80
CA VAL A 394 0.91 11.01 -20.89
C VAL A 394 1.94 12.10 -20.62
N PHE A 395 2.43 12.79 -21.65
CA PHE A 395 3.48 13.79 -21.45
C PHE A 395 3.00 15.05 -20.72
N CYS A 396 1.78 15.51 -21.01
CA CYS A 396 1.23 16.75 -20.48
C CYS A 396 0.31 16.56 -19.26
N GLY A 397 0.08 15.32 -18.82
CA GLY A 397 -0.84 15.01 -17.72
C GLY A 397 -2.30 15.37 -18.01
N LYS A 398 -2.74 15.31 -19.27
CA LYS A 398 -4.13 15.59 -19.65
C LYS A 398 -5.04 14.42 -19.29
N ASP A 399 -6.30 14.70 -18.98
CA ASP A 399 -7.29 13.66 -18.71
C ASP A 399 -7.56 12.81 -19.96
N MET A 400 -7.28 11.51 -19.85
CA MET A 400 -7.49 10.50 -20.90
C MET A 400 -8.72 9.62 -20.62
N SER A 401 -9.59 10.01 -19.67
CA SER A 401 -10.78 9.25 -19.27
C SER A 401 -11.70 8.89 -20.45
N ARG A 402 -11.83 9.80 -21.44
CA ARG A 402 -12.64 9.61 -22.65
C ARG A 402 -12.07 8.55 -23.60
N MET A 403 -10.77 8.30 -23.56
CA MET A 403 -10.09 7.27 -24.32
C MET A 403 -10.08 5.93 -23.57
N THR A 404 -10.44 5.93 -22.29
CA THR A 404 -10.39 4.73 -21.46
C THR A 404 -11.54 3.80 -21.85
N ARG A 405 -11.22 2.56 -22.20
CA ARG A 405 -12.24 1.56 -22.47
C ARG A 405 -12.89 1.16 -21.15
N ILE A 406 -14.16 1.53 -20.93
CA ILE A 406 -14.98 0.85 -19.92
C ILE A 406 -15.08 -0.58 -20.43
N SER A 407 -14.47 -1.51 -19.72
CA SER A 407 -14.59 -2.93 -20.04
C SER A 407 -16.07 -3.29 -20.05
N GLN A 408 -16.69 -3.39 -21.23
CA GLN A 408 -17.90 -4.15 -21.40
C GLN A 408 -17.52 -5.62 -21.20
N MET A 409 -17.36 -6.02 -19.94
CA MET A 409 -17.46 -7.41 -19.53
C MET A 409 -18.91 -7.84 -19.78
N HIS A 410 -19.33 -8.03 -21.04
CA HIS A 410 -20.52 -8.79 -21.51
C HIS A 410 -20.76 -8.55 -23.01
N ALA A 411 -19.80 -8.90 -23.88
CA ALA A 411 -20.09 -9.14 -25.31
C ALA A 411 -18.89 -9.77 -26.04
N CYS A 412 -18.52 -11.00 -25.70
CA CYS A 412 -17.78 -11.86 -26.65
C CYS A 412 -17.91 -13.34 -26.25
N LYS A 413 -19.13 -13.87 -26.39
CA LYS A 413 -19.33 -15.30 -26.69
C LYS A 413 -19.39 -15.47 -28.21
N THR A 414 -18.34 -15.09 -28.92
CA THR A 414 -18.11 -15.52 -30.31
C THR A 414 -16.69 -15.14 -30.72
N SER A 415 -15.96 -16.14 -31.22
CA SER A 415 -14.67 -16.07 -31.91
C SER A 415 -13.43 -15.57 -31.14
N CYS A 416 -13.17 -16.11 -29.96
CA CYS A 416 -11.78 -16.29 -29.52
C CYS A 416 -11.30 -17.65 -30.07
N SER A 417 -10.63 -17.65 -31.22
CA SER A 417 -9.94 -18.83 -31.76
C SER A 417 -8.57 -19.02 -31.10
N GLY A 418 -8.53 -18.93 -29.78
CA GLY A 418 -7.38 -19.38 -28.99
C GLY A 418 -7.60 -20.85 -28.67
N THR A 419 -6.73 -21.73 -29.16
CA THR A 419 -6.66 -23.11 -28.68
C THR A 419 -6.45 -23.04 -27.18
N GLY A 420 -7.47 -23.39 -26.38
CA GLY A 420 -7.49 -23.30 -24.93
C GLY A 420 -6.47 -24.19 -24.24
N GLY A 421 -5.18 -23.92 -24.45
CA GLY A 421 -4.08 -24.38 -23.64
C GLY A 421 -3.96 -23.45 -22.45
N GLY A 422 -4.39 -23.93 -21.29
CA GLY A 422 -4.37 -23.17 -20.04
C GLY A 422 -2.98 -22.65 -19.69
N CYS A 423 -2.95 -21.44 -19.14
CA CYS A 423 -1.81 -20.88 -18.45
C CYS A 423 -1.56 -21.73 -17.19
N GLY A 424 -0.64 -22.69 -17.30
CA GLY A 424 0.03 -23.33 -16.17
C GLY A 424 1.03 -22.39 -15.53
#